data_AF-A0A7S0AEV9-F1
#
_entry.id   AF-A0A7S0AEV9-F1
#
_cell.length_a   1.000
_cell.length_b   1.000
_cell.length_c   1.000
_cell.angle_alpha   90.00
_cell.angle_beta   90.00
_cell.angle_gamma   90.00
#
_symmetry.space_group_name_H-M   'P 1'
#
loop_
_entity.id
_entity.type
_entity.pdbx_description
1 polymer ?
#
loop_
_entity_poly.entity_id
_entity_poly.type
_entity_poly.pdbx_seq_one_letter_code
_entity_poly.pdbx_strand_id
1 'polypeptide(L)'
;AIMLELTGGMTYIVPFMLAVLVAKMVGDGLSEGIYDLYIVLKGYPFLHEELSITFTERCCDVMETALQTLDVGARPRPAELRALLDNFASYRGFPVVNGSHFVGY
;
A
#
# COMPACT_ATOMS: atom_id res chain seq x y z
N ALA A 1 -23.81 6.88 -7.81
CA ALA A 1 -24.70 6.68 -6.67
C ALA A 1 -25.10 8.02 -6.05
N ILE A 2 -24.15 8.78 -5.51
CA ILE A 2 -24.40 10.07 -4.83
C ILE A 2 -25.33 11.02 -5.63
N MET A 3 -25.02 11.28 -6.91
CA MET A 3 -25.85 12.16 -7.76
C MET A 3 -27.27 11.62 -8.00
N LEU A 4 -27.44 10.29 -8.08
CA LEU A 4 -28.76 9.68 -8.32
C LEU A 4 -29.62 9.75 -7.06
N GLU A 5 -29.00 9.54 -5.90
CA GLU A 5 -29.66 9.66 -4.59
C GLU A 5 -30.11 11.10 -4.32
N LEU A 6 -29.26 12.09 -4.63
CA LEU A 6 -29.59 13.51 -4.48
C LEU A 6 -30.73 13.98 -5.39
N THR A 7 -30.84 13.41 -6.59
CA THR A 7 -31.86 13.83 -7.57
C THR A 7 -33.20 13.09 -7.37
N GLY A 8 -33.23 12.01 -6.57
CA GLY A 8 -34.44 11.25 -6.22
C GLY A 8 -35.16 10.56 -7.38
N GLY A 9 -34.64 10.67 -8.61
CA GLY A 9 -35.26 10.16 -9.83
C GLY A 9 -34.46 9.03 -10.45
N MET A 10 -34.95 7.79 -10.30
CA MET A 10 -34.33 6.59 -10.91
C MET A 10 -34.45 6.55 -12.44
N THR A 11 -35.32 7.37 -13.03
CA THR A 11 -35.56 7.39 -14.49
C THR A 11 -34.33 7.81 -15.29
N TYR A 12 -33.42 8.59 -14.70
CA TYR A 12 -32.22 9.10 -15.38
C TYR A 12 -30.95 8.27 -15.11
N ILE A 13 -31.06 7.10 -14.48
CA ILE A 13 -29.88 6.28 -14.12
C ILE A 13 -29.03 5.95 -15.35
N VAL A 14 -29.65 5.44 -16.41
CA VAL A 14 -28.97 4.98 -17.62
C VAL A 14 -28.21 6.11 -18.33
N PRO A 15 -28.83 7.26 -18.67
CA PRO A 15 -28.11 8.34 -19.33
C PRO A 15 -27.00 8.94 -18.46
N PHE A 16 -27.17 9.04 -17.14
CA PHE A 16 -26.10 9.51 -16.25
C PHE A 16 -24.91 8.56 -16.20
N MET A 17 -25.15 7.24 -16.12
CA MET A 17 -24.07 6.26 -16.13
C MET A 17 -23.28 6.31 -17.44
N LEU A 18 -23.97 6.44 -18.58
CA LEU A 18 -23.31 6.53 -19.89
C LEU A 18 -22.48 7.82 -19.98
N ALA A 19 -23.02 8.96 -19.55
CA ALA A 19 -22.28 10.22 -19.53
C ALA A 19 -21.01 10.13 -18.67
N VAL A 20 -21.11 9.56 -17.46
CA VAL A 20 -19.95 9.39 -16.56
C VAL A 20 -18.95 8.40 -17.14
N LEU A 21 -19.40 7.31 -17.76
CA LEU A 21 -18.52 6.34 -18.40
C LEU A 21 -17.73 6.97 -19.55
N VAL A 22 -18.41 7.67 -20.46
CA VAL A 22 -17.75 8.33 -21.59
C VAL A 22 -16.78 9.41 -21.11
N ALA A 23 -17.19 10.22 -20.12
CA ALA A 23 -16.31 11.22 -19.52
C ALA A 23 -15.06 10.59 -18.89
N LYS A 24 -15.22 9.47 -18.16
CA LYS A 24 -14.09 8.72 -17.59
C LYS A 24 -13.19 8.16 -18.68
N MET A 25 -13.73 7.48 -19.69
CA MET A 25 -12.92 6.89 -20.77
C MET A 25 -12.12 7.94 -21.54
N VAL A 26 -12.71 9.10 -21.82
CA VAL A 26 -12.01 10.21 -22.49
C VAL A 26 -11.00 10.86 -21.55
N GLY A 27 -11.35 11.04 -20.28
CA GLY A 27 -10.48 11.60 -19.25
C GLY A 27 -9.23 10.76 -19.03
N ASP A 28 -9.41 9.46 -18.79
CA ASP A 28 -8.33 8.49 -18.59
C ASP A 28 -7.39 8.42 -19.82
N GLY A 29 -7.90 8.71 -21.02
CA GLY A 29 -7.08 8.80 -22.24
C GLY A 29 -6.27 10.09 -22.39
N LEU A 30 -6.59 11.14 -21.63
CA LEU A 30 -5.93 12.45 -21.70
C LEU A 30 -5.02 12.71 -20.49
N SER A 31 -5.47 12.37 -19.29
CA SER A 31 -4.78 12.65 -18.02
C SER A 31 -5.23 11.70 -16.92
N GLU A 32 -4.34 11.49 -15.95
CA GLU A 32 -4.70 10.89 -14.67
C GLU A 32 -5.70 11.76 -13.90
N GLY A 33 -6.44 11.13 -12.99
CA GLY A 33 -7.36 11.82 -12.10
C GLY A 33 -6.62 12.85 -11.22
N ILE A 34 -7.32 13.94 -10.86
CA ILE A 34 -6.72 15.02 -10.07
C ILE A 34 -6.15 14.52 -8.73
N TYR A 35 -6.81 13.52 -8.11
CA TYR A 35 -6.36 12.95 -6.84
C TYR A 35 -5.14 12.05 -7.00
N ASP A 36 -5.07 11.26 -8.06
CA ASP A 36 -3.92 10.40 -8.35
C ASP A 36 -2.70 11.27 -8.65
N LEU A 37 -2.88 12.32 -9.46
CA LEU A 37 -1.85 13.33 -9.71
C LEU A 37 -1.40 14.02 -8.42
N TYR A 38 -2.33 14.33 -7.51
CA TYR A 38 -2.00 14.95 -6.23
C TYR A 38 -1.18 14.03 -5.32
N ILE A 39 -1.48 12.73 -5.30
CA ILE A 39 -0.72 11.71 -4.57
C ILE A 39 0.72 11.65 -5.09
N VAL A 40 0.88 11.61 -6.42
CA VAL A 40 2.20 11.60 -7.08
C VAL A 40 2.97 12.88 -6.78
N LEU A 41 2.32 14.05 -6.89
CA LEU A 41 2.96 15.34 -6.63
C LEU A 41 3.44 15.49 -5.19
N LYS A 42 2.74 14.87 -4.23
CA LYS A 42 3.15 14.85 -2.81
C LYS A 42 4.14 13.74 -2.48
N GLY A 43 4.41 12.83 -3.41
CA GLY A 43 5.32 11.70 -3.19
C GLY A 43 4.81 10.71 -2.14
N TYR A 44 3.49 10.58 -1.99
CA TYR A 44 2.93 9.61 -1.05
C TYR A 44 3.09 8.19 -1.61
N PRO A 45 3.52 7.20 -0.81
CA PRO A 45 3.60 5.82 -1.25
C PRO A 45 2.18 5.26 -1.37
N PHE A 46 1.66 5.22 -2.60
CA PHE A 46 0.34 4.67 -2.92
C PHE A 46 0.49 3.43 -3.81
N LEU A 47 -0.14 2.34 -3.39
CA LEU A 47 -0.13 1.08 -4.12
C LEU A 47 -1.30 1.09 -5.10
N HIS A 48 -1.01 1.37 -6.38
CA HIS A 48 -2.00 1.32 -7.45
C HIS A 48 -2.36 -0.13 -7.77
N GLU A 49 -3.63 -0.38 -8.10
CA GLU A 49 -4.16 -1.69 -8.48
C GLU A 49 -3.83 -2.07 -9.95
N GLU A 50 -3.10 -1.22 -10.68
CA GLU A 50 -2.98 -1.35 -12.13
C GLU A 50 -2.41 -2.71 -12.58
N LEU A 51 -3.24 -3.36 -13.40
CA LEU A 51 -3.20 -4.78 -13.81
C LEU A 51 -2.07 -5.13 -14.80
N SER A 52 -1.11 -4.23 -15.04
CA SER A 52 -0.06 -4.39 -16.05
C SER A 52 1.35 -4.49 -15.45
N ILE A 53 1.47 -4.81 -14.16
CA ILE A 53 2.74 -5.26 -13.62
C ILE A 53 3.01 -6.64 -14.24
N THR A 54 3.76 -6.65 -15.33
CA THR A 54 4.44 -7.87 -15.76
C THR A 54 5.41 -8.17 -14.62
N PHE A 55 4.98 -8.96 -13.63
CA PHE A 55 5.77 -9.37 -12.46
C PHE A 55 7.00 -10.16 -12.95
N THR A 56 7.99 -9.44 -13.44
CA THR A 56 9.27 -9.98 -13.89
C THR A 56 10.21 -10.09 -12.70
N GLU A 57 9.98 -9.25 -11.69
CA GLU A 57 10.73 -9.23 -10.44
C GLU A 57 10.10 -10.22 -9.44
N ARG A 58 10.96 -10.98 -8.76
CA ARG A 58 10.55 -11.90 -7.71
C ARG A 58 10.54 -11.16 -6.38
N CYS A 59 9.82 -11.68 -5.39
CA CYS A 59 9.83 -11.14 -4.02
C CYS A 59 11.26 -10.96 -3.47
N CYS A 60 12.19 -11.84 -3.87
CA CYS A 60 13.59 -11.75 -3.45
C CYS A 60 14.35 -10.54 -4.00
N ASP A 61 13.89 -9.97 -5.11
CA ASP A 61 14.54 -8.85 -5.78
C ASP A 61 14.09 -7.50 -5.16
N VAL A 62 12.93 -7.49 -4.48
CA VAL A 62 12.34 -6.30 -3.84
C VAL A 62 12.50 -6.29 -2.31
N MET A 63 12.61 -7.48 -1.68
CA MET A 63 12.71 -7.58 -0.23
C MET A 63 14.05 -7.08 0.32
N GLU A 64 14.01 -6.45 1.50
CA GLU A 64 15.21 -6.14 2.27
C GLU A 64 15.83 -7.44 2.81
N THR A 65 17.13 -7.62 2.60
CA THR A 65 17.84 -8.85 3.02
C THR A 65 18.58 -8.66 4.34
N ALA A 66 18.92 -7.43 4.72
CA ALA A 66 19.57 -7.10 5.98
C ALA A 66 18.53 -6.85 7.10
N LEU A 67 17.80 -7.89 7.49
CA LEU A 67 16.78 -7.80 8.55
C LEU A 67 17.39 -7.89 9.95
N GLN A 68 17.00 -6.95 10.82
CA GLN A 68 17.29 -7.04 12.25
C GLN A 68 16.24 -7.95 12.92
N THR A 69 16.64 -9.14 13.36
CA THR A 69 15.74 -10.14 13.95
C THR A 69 15.80 -10.16 15.48
N LEU A 70 14.68 -10.47 16.13
CA LEU A 70 14.63 -10.71 17.58
C LEU A 70 14.63 -12.21 17.88
N ASP A 71 15.72 -12.74 18.45
CA ASP A 71 15.82 -14.17 18.78
C ASP A 71 15.26 -14.48 20.17
N VAL A 72 14.19 -15.28 20.24
CA VAL A 72 13.57 -15.75 21.49
C VAL A 72 14.46 -16.78 22.18
N GLY A 73 15.24 -17.55 21.43
CA GLY A 73 16.16 -18.56 21.96
C GLY A 73 17.29 -17.94 22.78
N ALA A 74 17.71 -16.72 22.41
CA ALA A 74 18.78 -15.98 23.07
C ALA A 74 18.38 -15.37 24.43
N ARG A 75 17.08 -15.35 24.78
CA ARG A 75 16.54 -14.68 25.99
C ARG A 75 17.10 -13.25 26.17
N PRO A 76 16.79 -12.34 25.23
CA PRO A 76 17.35 -10.98 25.24
C PRO A 76 16.96 -10.22 26.51
N ARG A 77 17.91 -9.48 27.08
CA ARG A 77 17.65 -8.67 28.27
C ARG A 77 16.83 -7.42 27.89
N PRO A 78 15.97 -6.90 28.78
CA PRO A 78 15.22 -5.67 28.51
C PRO A 78 16.08 -4.46 28.16
N ALA A 79 17.34 -4.42 28.61
CA ALA A 79 18.29 -3.36 28.27
C ALA A 79 18.78 -3.43 26.81
N GLU A 80 18.98 -4.63 26.29
CA GLU A 80 19.40 -4.87 24.90
C GLU A 80 18.27 -4.55 23.92
N LEU A 81 17.02 -4.89 24.29
CA LEU A 81 15.82 -4.50 23.56
C LEU A 81 15.68 -2.97 23.45
N ARG A 82 15.91 -2.24 24.54
CA ARG A 82 15.90 -0.77 24.52
C ARG A 82 16.98 -0.22 23.61
N ALA A 83 18.21 -0.73 23.71
CA ALA A 83 19.30 -0.32 22.84
C ALA A 83 19.00 -0.61 21.35
N LEU A 84 18.34 -1.73 21.05
CA LEU A 84 17.93 -2.06 19.69
C LEU A 84 16.85 -1.10 19.17
N LEU A 85 15.85 -0.75 19.98
CA LEU A 85 14.83 0.23 19.61
C LEU A 85 15.40 1.64 19.41
N ASP A 86 16.36 2.05 20.25
CA ASP A 86 17.03 3.35 20.13
C ASP A 86 17.93 3.41 18.89
N ASN A 87 18.64 2.32 18.59
CA ASN A 87 19.52 2.22 17.41
C ASN A 87 18.75 2.13 16.10
N PHE A 88 17.57 1.50 16.10
CA PHE A 88 16.76 1.21 14.91
C PHE A 88 15.40 1.92 14.94
N ALA A 89 15.39 3.19 15.36
CA ALA A 89 14.17 3.99 15.54
C ALA A 89 13.31 4.19 14.27
N SER A 90 13.86 3.94 13.08
CA SER A 90 13.13 4.00 11.80
C SER A 90 12.23 2.79 11.55
N TYR A 91 12.55 1.64 12.17
CA TYR A 91 11.80 0.40 11.96
C TYR A 91 10.69 0.28 12.99
N ARG A 92 9.48 -0.07 12.52
CA ARG A 92 8.29 -0.20 13.37
C ARG A 92 7.95 -1.63 13.76
N GLY A 93 8.77 -2.59 13.37
CA GLY A 93 8.69 -3.93 13.92
C GLY A 93 9.87 -4.79 13.48
N PHE A 94 10.02 -5.92 14.17
CA PHE A 94 11.20 -6.76 14.09
C PHE A 94 10.72 -8.22 14.05
N PRO A 95 11.09 -9.00 13.02
CA PRO A 95 10.70 -10.39 12.94
C PRO A 95 11.30 -11.19 14.10
N VAL A 96 10.44 -11.96 14.76
CA VAL A 96 10.78 -12.81 15.89
C VAL A 96 11.18 -14.19 15.37
N VAL A 97 12.38 -14.63 15.74
CA VAL A 97 12.98 -15.90 15.35
C VAL A 97 13.31 -16.74 16.58
N ASN A 98 13.42 -18.05 16.40
CA ASN A 98 13.93 -18.98 17.39
C ASN A 98 15.02 -19.82 16.69
N GLY A 99 16.27 -19.39 16.85
CA GLY A 99 17.37 -19.91 16.04
C GLY A 99 17.15 -19.66 14.53
N SER A 100 17.01 -20.73 13.75
CA SER A 100 16.77 -20.65 12.29
C SER A 100 15.28 -20.62 11.90
N HIS A 101 14.36 -20.68 12.86
CA HIS A 101 12.92 -20.74 12.58
C HIS A 101 12.24 -19.40 12.85
N PHE A 102 11.48 -18.91 11.87
CA PHE A 102 10.59 -17.76 12.05
C PHE A 102 9.40 -18.14 12.93
N VAL A 103 9.11 -17.31 13.93
CA VAL A 103 8.02 -17.53 14.89
C VAL A 103 6.89 -16.53 14.69
N GLY A 104 7.19 -15.27 14.40
CA GLY A 104 6.18 -14.23 14.25
C GLY A 104 6.76 -12.82 14.12
N TYR A 105 5.91 -11.82 14.31
CA TYR A 105 6.23 -10.39 14.27
C TYR A 105 5.59 -9.67 15.46
#